data_AF-A0A521S943-F1
#
_entry.id   AF-A0A521S943-F1
#
_cell.length_a   1.000
_cell.length_b   1.000
_cell.length_c   1.000
_cell.angle_alpha   90.00
_cell.angle_beta   90.00
_cell.angle_gamma   90.00
#
_symmetry.space_group_name_H-M   'P 1'
#
loop_
_entity.id
_entity.type
_entity.pdbx_description
1 polymer ?
#
loop_
_entity_poly.entity_id
_entity_poly.type
_entity_poly.pdbx_seq_one_letter_code
_entity_poly.pdbx_strand_id
1 'polypeptide(L)'
;MNDRLPVHALILAFAVVLGSTALFALPDPDRAKGRSDDGRFTAAGPFSSIRVERISDRVASAGVAPAYRVTVDEAAPMRPYEVALAYDPDWAAKRFPGAALALWGYDPAAGAWRRAASQDDRADGRLMADAAAGLSDWTAAPADPGPASTVSPALLDALLSFPPSGTVGYEAFSAVAEPGSEDFFLVAEPLSRGGCGGAFVRGREIVATKEVAEPTGITRVAVRFQGGTGCPPDAPLAPSP
;
A
#
# COMPACT_ATOMS: atom_id res chain seq x y z
N MET A 1 -66.61 3.47 -4.04
CA MET A 1 -65.49 2.64 -4.54
C MET A 1 -64.42 2.68 -3.47
N ASN A 2 -64.22 1.56 -2.77
CA ASN A 2 -63.26 1.47 -1.66
C ASN A 2 -62.45 0.19 -1.90
N ASP A 3 -61.38 0.32 -2.69
CA ASP A 3 -60.45 -0.77 -2.98
C ASP A 3 -59.56 -1.00 -1.75
N ARG A 4 -60.04 -1.86 -0.85
CA ARG A 4 -59.17 -2.45 0.17
C ARG A 4 -58.29 -3.47 -0.53
N LEU A 5 -57.02 -3.12 -0.75
CA LEU A 5 -55.98 -4.07 -1.10
C LEU A 5 -56.07 -5.28 -0.15
N PRO A 6 -56.16 -6.52 -0.67
CA PRO A 6 -56.29 -7.68 0.18
C PRO A 6 -55.06 -7.80 1.07
N VAL A 7 -55.28 -7.96 2.37
CA VAL A 7 -54.23 -8.07 3.42
C VAL A 7 -53.12 -9.04 3.03
N HIS A 8 -53.45 -10.09 2.26
CA HIS A 8 -52.51 -11.06 1.70
C HIS A 8 -51.48 -10.44 0.74
N ALA A 9 -51.84 -9.45 -0.08
CA ALA A 9 -50.91 -8.73 -0.96
C ALA A 9 -49.93 -7.86 -0.18
N LEU A 10 -50.38 -7.29 0.95
CA LEU A 10 -49.53 -6.48 1.83
C LEU A 10 -48.49 -7.37 2.55
N ILE A 11 -48.91 -8.55 3.03
CA ILE A 11 -48.04 -9.53 3.68
C ILE A 11 -47.00 -10.07 2.69
N LEU A 12 -47.39 -10.39 1.46
CA LEU A 12 -46.47 -10.88 0.43
C LEU A 12 -45.42 -9.82 0.06
N ALA A 13 -45.84 -8.57 -0.12
CA ALA A 13 -44.92 -7.46 -0.39
C ALA A 13 -43.93 -7.24 0.76
N PHE A 14 -44.39 -7.34 2.01
CA PHE A 14 -43.52 -7.19 3.18
C PHE A 14 -42.51 -8.33 3.31
N ALA A 15 -42.92 -9.57 3.01
CA ALA A 15 -42.03 -10.74 3.00
C ALA A 15 -40.99 -10.67 1.87
N VAL A 16 -41.36 -10.17 0.68
CA VAL A 16 -40.41 -9.95 -0.42
C VAL A 16 -39.41 -8.86 -0.08
N VAL A 17 -39.85 -7.74 0.52
CA VAL A 17 -38.95 -6.65 0.94
C VAL A 17 -38.00 -7.12 2.04
N LEU A 18 -38.49 -7.84 3.06
CA LEU A 18 -37.66 -8.41 4.13
C LEU A 18 -36.70 -9.50 3.63
N GLY A 19 -37.14 -10.36 2.70
CA GLY A 19 -36.30 -11.36 2.08
C GLY A 19 -35.20 -10.74 1.20
N SER A 20 -35.52 -9.65 0.51
CA SER A 20 -34.56 -8.89 -0.30
C SER A 20 -33.52 -8.19 0.56
N THR A 21 -33.91 -7.53 1.64
CA THR A 21 -32.96 -6.88 2.57
C THR A 21 -32.11 -7.89 3.33
N ALA A 22 -32.64 -9.08 3.64
CA ALA A 22 -31.85 -10.17 4.21
C ALA A 22 -30.80 -10.72 3.25
N LEU A 23 -31.08 -10.79 1.94
CA LEU A 23 -30.11 -11.21 0.92
C LEU A 23 -28.97 -10.21 0.72
N PHE A 24 -29.22 -8.90 0.85
CA PHE A 24 -28.17 -7.87 0.83
C PHE A 24 -27.42 -7.71 2.17
N ALA A 25 -27.89 -8.35 3.23
CA ALA A 25 -27.23 -8.39 4.54
C ALA A 25 -26.36 -9.65 4.75
N LEU A 26 -26.37 -10.59 3.81
CA LEU A 26 -25.46 -11.74 3.85
C LEU A 26 -24.04 -11.24 3.50
N PRO A 27 -23.03 -11.53 4.34
CA PRO A 27 -21.65 -11.26 3.98
C PRO A 27 -21.36 -12.00 2.68
N ASP A 28 -20.85 -11.26 1.69
CA ASP A 28 -20.43 -11.78 0.39
C ASP A 28 -19.62 -13.07 0.60
N PRO A 29 -20.17 -14.25 0.30
CA PRO A 29 -19.60 -15.54 0.72
C PRO A 29 -18.23 -15.80 0.07
N ASP A 30 -17.89 -15.04 -0.98
CA ASP A 30 -16.63 -15.14 -1.71
C ASP A 30 -15.54 -14.17 -1.19
N ARG A 31 -15.77 -13.48 -0.07
CA ARG A 31 -14.78 -12.61 0.57
C ARG A 31 -14.18 -13.25 1.82
N ALA A 32 -12.96 -13.78 1.70
CA ALA A 32 -12.17 -14.16 2.87
C ALA A 32 -11.89 -12.94 3.75
N LYS A 33 -11.81 -13.18 5.06
CA LYS A 33 -11.49 -12.19 6.08
C LYS A 33 -10.42 -12.75 7.00
N GLY A 34 -9.40 -11.93 7.26
CA GLY A 34 -8.36 -12.20 8.24
C GLY A 34 -8.36 -11.13 9.33
N ARG A 35 -7.97 -11.51 10.54
CA ARG A 35 -7.85 -10.61 11.69
C ARG A 35 -6.60 -10.98 12.49
N SER A 36 -5.87 -9.98 12.98
CA SER A 36 -4.73 -10.19 13.88
C SER A 36 -5.18 -10.73 15.25
N ASP A 37 -4.28 -11.43 15.94
CA ASP A 37 -4.57 -11.99 17.28
C ASP A 37 -4.91 -10.93 18.33
N ASP A 38 -4.31 -9.73 18.23
CA ASP A 38 -4.62 -8.58 19.09
C ASP A 38 -5.92 -7.86 18.70
N GLY A 39 -6.56 -8.31 17.62
CA GLY A 39 -7.82 -7.82 17.12
C GLY A 39 -7.79 -6.43 16.50
N ARG A 40 -6.59 -5.82 16.31
CA ARG A 40 -6.42 -4.44 15.84
C ARG A 40 -6.38 -4.30 14.33
N PHE A 41 -5.89 -5.31 13.61
CA PHE A 41 -5.81 -5.28 12.15
C PHE A 41 -6.75 -6.29 11.52
N THR A 42 -7.41 -5.89 10.44
CA THR A 42 -8.26 -6.76 9.63
C THR A 42 -7.94 -6.57 8.15
N ALA A 43 -8.07 -7.64 7.39
CA ALA A 43 -7.97 -7.64 5.94
C ALA A 43 -9.14 -8.43 5.35
N ALA A 44 -9.72 -7.95 4.25
CA ALA A 44 -10.86 -8.59 3.60
C ALA A 44 -10.77 -8.45 2.08
N GLY A 45 -10.91 -9.54 1.34
CA GLY A 45 -10.70 -9.52 -0.10
C GLY A 45 -11.20 -10.78 -0.79
N PRO A 46 -11.12 -10.82 -2.13
CA PRO A 46 -11.67 -11.90 -2.95
C PRO A 46 -10.74 -13.12 -2.97
N PHE A 47 -10.26 -13.58 -1.81
CA PHE A 47 -9.29 -14.67 -1.68
C PHE A 47 -9.92 -15.94 -1.09
N SER A 48 -9.26 -17.08 -1.28
CA SER A 48 -9.60 -18.34 -0.62
C SER A 48 -9.40 -18.27 0.91
N SER A 49 -8.31 -17.65 1.36
CA SER A 49 -7.99 -17.44 2.77
C SER A 49 -7.17 -16.16 2.95
N ILE A 50 -7.26 -15.56 4.13
CA ILE A 50 -6.42 -14.44 4.55
C ILE A 50 -5.94 -14.71 5.97
N ARG A 51 -4.63 -14.69 6.17
CA ARG A 51 -4.00 -14.69 7.49
C ARG A 51 -3.39 -13.32 7.75
N VAL A 52 -3.60 -12.81 8.96
CA VAL A 52 -2.99 -11.58 9.43
C VAL A 52 -2.13 -11.91 10.63
N GLU A 53 -0.85 -11.58 10.55
CA GLU A 53 0.11 -11.78 11.64
C GLU A 53 0.69 -10.42 12.04
N ARG A 54 0.80 -10.17 13.35
CA ARG A 54 1.57 -9.03 13.84
C ARG A 54 3.04 -9.39 13.79
N ILE A 55 3.80 -8.71 12.93
CA ILE A 55 5.20 -9.06 12.64
C ILE A 55 6.23 -8.16 13.32
N SER A 56 5.78 -7.05 13.91
CA SER A 56 6.67 -6.24 14.73
C SER A 56 5.94 -5.70 15.96
N ASP A 57 6.60 -5.87 17.11
CA ASP A 57 6.47 -4.97 18.26
C ASP A 57 7.43 -3.81 18.17
N ARG A 58 8.28 -3.78 17.12
CA ARG A 58 9.05 -2.61 16.79
C ARG A 58 8.05 -1.50 16.53
N VAL A 59 7.79 -0.72 17.58
CA VAL A 59 7.78 0.73 17.51
C VAL A 59 9.06 1.08 16.78
N ALA A 60 9.04 0.98 15.45
CA ALA A 60 10.18 1.35 14.66
C ALA A 60 10.52 2.78 15.05
N SER A 61 11.77 2.99 15.43
CA SER A 61 12.40 4.30 15.56
C SER A 61 11.98 5.14 14.35
N ALA A 62 10.99 6.01 14.57
CA ALA A 62 10.12 6.75 13.62
C ALA A 62 8.66 6.86 14.12
N GLY A 63 8.30 6.20 15.23
CA GLY A 63 6.94 6.30 15.78
C GLY A 63 5.89 5.48 15.02
N VAL A 64 6.33 4.63 14.11
CA VAL A 64 5.45 3.74 13.35
C VAL A 64 4.63 2.87 14.30
N ALA A 65 3.34 2.69 14.01
CA ALA A 65 2.47 1.74 14.69
C ALA A 65 3.02 0.30 14.53
N PRO A 66 2.52 -0.69 15.30
CA PRO A 66 2.86 -2.08 15.03
C PRO A 66 2.61 -2.44 13.56
N ALA A 67 3.51 -3.22 12.97
CA ALA A 67 3.35 -3.69 11.60
C ALA A 67 2.66 -5.06 11.56
N TYR A 68 1.82 -5.24 10.54
CA TYR A 68 1.03 -6.46 10.32
C TYR A 68 1.32 -7.00 8.94
N ARG A 69 1.56 -8.31 8.83
CA ARG A 69 1.68 -9.02 7.56
C ARG A 69 0.37 -9.64 7.17
N VAL A 70 -0.01 -9.45 5.92
CA VAL A 70 -1.13 -10.11 5.28
C VAL A 70 -0.58 -11.21 4.38
N THR A 71 -1.02 -12.44 4.61
CA THR A 71 -0.69 -13.61 3.78
C THR A 71 -1.97 -14.18 3.21
N VAL A 72 -1.97 -14.50 1.92
CA VAL A 72 -3.11 -15.12 1.23
C VAL A 72 -2.67 -16.43 0.57
N ASP A 73 -3.52 -17.45 0.60
CA ASP A 73 -3.23 -18.77 -0.01
C ASP A 73 -3.52 -18.77 -1.51
N GLU A 74 -2.81 -17.93 -2.28
CA GLU A 74 -2.89 -17.86 -3.75
C GLU A 74 -1.53 -17.58 -4.40
N ALA A 75 -1.32 -18.08 -5.62
CA ALA A 75 -0.14 -17.76 -6.41
C ALA A 75 -0.19 -16.29 -6.88
N ALA A 76 0.91 -15.57 -6.65
CA ALA A 76 1.07 -14.13 -6.93
C ALA A 76 0.65 -13.70 -8.35
N PRO A 77 0.25 -12.42 -8.57
CA PRO A 77 0.25 -11.30 -7.60
C PRO A 77 -1.04 -11.17 -6.77
N MET A 78 -0.90 -10.64 -5.55
CA MET A 78 -2.06 -10.31 -4.69
C MET A 78 -2.99 -9.33 -5.41
N ARG A 79 -4.24 -9.73 -5.60
CA ARG A 79 -5.34 -8.87 -6.07
C ARG A 79 -5.62 -7.76 -5.05
N PRO A 80 -6.29 -6.65 -5.42
CA PRO A 80 -6.68 -5.63 -4.46
C PRO A 80 -7.56 -6.18 -3.32
N TYR A 81 -7.39 -5.65 -2.11
CA TYR A 81 -8.15 -6.03 -0.92
C TYR A 81 -8.33 -4.85 0.03
N GLU A 82 -9.26 -4.95 0.96
CA GLU A 82 -9.47 -3.92 1.98
C GLU A 82 -8.64 -4.25 3.23
N VAL A 83 -8.07 -3.22 3.84
CA VAL A 83 -7.41 -3.31 5.16
C VAL A 83 -7.99 -2.27 6.11
N ALA A 84 -8.06 -2.62 7.38
CA ALA A 84 -8.40 -1.68 8.44
C ALA A 84 -7.54 -1.92 9.68
N LEU A 85 -7.06 -0.83 10.27
CA LEU A 85 -6.30 -0.80 11.51
C LEU A 85 -7.05 0.04 12.54
N ALA A 86 -7.41 -0.57 13.66
CA ALA A 86 -7.83 0.14 14.86
C ALA A 86 -6.61 0.63 15.64
N TYR A 87 -6.64 1.88 16.05
CA TYR A 87 -5.62 2.53 16.86
C TYR A 87 -6.27 3.23 18.06
N ASP A 88 -5.48 3.42 19.12
CA ASP A 88 -5.90 4.22 20.26
C ASP A 88 -5.73 5.72 19.91
N PRO A 89 -6.83 6.52 19.90
CA PRO A 89 -6.76 7.94 19.59
C PRO A 89 -5.79 8.71 20.52
N ASP A 90 -5.68 8.30 21.78
CA ASP A 90 -4.77 8.93 22.73
C ASP A 90 -3.31 8.60 22.43
N TRP A 91 -3.02 7.39 21.95
CA TRP A 91 -1.69 7.01 21.48
C TRP A 91 -1.28 7.87 20.29
N ALA A 92 -2.17 8.03 19.30
CA ALA A 92 -1.93 8.84 18.11
C ALA A 92 -1.67 10.30 18.50
N ALA A 93 -2.52 10.90 19.34
CA ALA A 93 -2.40 12.30 19.74
C ALA A 93 -1.12 12.59 20.56
N LYS A 94 -0.70 11.67 21.43
CA LYS A 94 0.54 11.81 22.22
C LYS A 94 1.79 11.69 21.37
N ARG A 95 1.77 10.81 20.36
CA ARG A 95 2.96 10.48 19.56
C ARG A 95 3.12 11.38 18.33
N PHE A 96 2.00 11.78 17.72
CA PHE A 96 1.93 12.63 16.53
C PHE A 96 1.01 13.83 16.77
N PRO A 97 1.40 14.75 17.65
CA PRO A 97 0.56 15.89 17.97
C PRO A 97 0.28 16.71 16.71
N GLY A 98 -0.99 16.74 16.29
CA GLY A 98 -1.45 17.50 15.13
C GLY A 98 -1.17 16.88 13.76
N ALA A 99 -0.55 15.69 13.66
CA ALA A 99 -0.35 15.03 12.38
C ALA A 99 -1.58 14.18 12.00
N ALA A 100 -1.96 14.20 10.72
CA ALA A 100 -2.88 13.20 10.19
C ALA A 100 -2.17 11.85 10.07
N LEU A 101 -2.87 10.76 10.37
CA LEU A 101 -2.35 9.40 10.16
C LEU A 101 -2.81 8.84 8.82
N ALA A 102 -2.04 7.91 8.28
CA ALA A 102 -2.38 7.14 7.10
C ALA A 102 -1.93 5.69 7.25
N LEU A 103 -2.52 4.80 6.44
CA LEU A 103 -2.01 3.45 6.26
C LEU A 103 -0.90 3.43 5.21
N TRP A 104 0.13 2.66 5.53
CA TRP A 104 1.31 2.47 4.70
C TRP A 104 1.49 0.97 4.46
N GLY A 105 1.66 0.59 3.19
CA GLY A 105 1.97 -0.78 2.80
C GLY A 105 3.41 -0.90 2.32
N TYR A 106 4.13 -1.93 2.75
CA TYR A 106 5.50 -2.16 2.33
C TYR A 106 5.56 -2.62 0.87
N ASP A 107 6.29 -1.89 0.03
CA ASP A 107 6.63 -2.27 -1.34
C ASP A 107 8.03 -2.89 -1.32
N PRO A 108 8.16 -4.24 -1.36
CA PRO A 108 9.45 -4.91 -1.29
C PRO A 108 10.35 -4.57 -2.47
N ALA A 109 9.79 -4.22 -3.62
CA ALA A 109 10.58 -3.84 -4.77
C ALA A 109 11.15 -2.41 -4.64
N ALA A 110 10.55 -1.56 -3.80
CA ALA A 110 11.09 -0.22 -3.48
C ALA A 110 11.97 -0.27 -2.22
N GLY A 111 11.85 -1.34 -1.42
CA GLY A 111 12.48 -1.43 -0.10
C GLY A 111 11.99 -0.33 0.84
N ALA A 112 10.72 0.08 0.70
CA ALA A 112 10.14 1.22 1.39
C ALA A 112 8.62 1.07 1.57
N TRP A 113 8.09 1.76 2.58
CA TRP A 113 6.67 1.93 2.84
C TRP A 113 6.04 2.90 1.85
N ARG A 114 4.94 2.50 1.21
CA ARG A 114 4.14 3.32 0.30
C ARG A 114 2.82 3.70 0.98
N ARG A 115 2.48 4.99 0.94
CA ARG A 115 1.20 5.47 1.48
C ARG A 115 0.05 4.91 0.64
N ALA A 116 -0.92 4.29 1.30
CA ALA A 116 -2.17 3.92 0.67
C ALA A 116 -3.14 5.10 0.70
N ALA A 117 -4.11 5.11 -0.23
CA ALA A 117 -5.24 6.01 -0.15
C ALA A 117 -6.13 5.57 1.03
N SER A 118 -5.90 6.14 2.20
CA SER A 118 -6.57 5.74 3.44
C SER A 118 -7.58 6.78 3.94
N GLN A 119 -8.65 6.30 4.57
CA GLN A 119 -9.62 7.09 5.32
C GLN A 119 -9.32 6.98 6.81
N ASP A 120 -9.34 8.10 7.53
CA ASP A 120 -9.13 8.19 8.98
C ASP A 120 -10.45 8.53 9.68
N ASP A 121 -11.07 7.50 10.28
CA ASP A 121 -12.20 7.65 11.17
C ASP A 121 -11.71 7.85 12.61
N ARG A 122 -11.44 9.10 12.96
CA ARG A 122 -10.93 9.47 14.28
C ARG A 122 -11.92 9.23 15.40
N ALA A 123 -13.22 9.22 15.12
CA ALA A 123 -14.25 8.98 16.13
C ALA A 123 -14.18 7.53 16.62
N ASP A 124 -13.98 6.60 15.68
CA ASP A 124 -13.86 5.18 15.95
C ASP A 124 -12.41 4.69 16.09
N GLY A 125 -11.43 5.60 15.98
CA GLY A 125 -10.00 5.30 16.05
C GLY A 125 -9.58 4.28 14.99
N ARG A 126 -10.00 4.47 13.74
CA ARG A 126 -9.81 3.48 12.68
C ARG A 126 -9.26 4.09 11.39
N LEU A 127 -8.19 3.49 10.86
CA LEU A 127 -7.71 3.75 9.51
C LEU A 127 -8.17 2.64 8.59
N MET A 128 -8.61 2.99 7.37
CA MET A 128 -9.04 2.04 6.35
C MET A 128 -8.40 2.37 5.02
N ALA A 129 -8.03 1.37 4.23
CA ALA A 129 -7.52 1.59 2.89
C ALA A 129 -7.83 0.41 1.96
N ASP A 130 -7.91 0.73 0.66
CA ASP A 130 -7.82 -0.29 -0.38
C ASP A 130 -6.35 -0.57 -0.65
N ALA A 131 -5.93 -1.78 -0.33
CA ALA A 131 -4.61 -2.31 -0.62
C ALA A 131 -4.42 -2.43 -2.13
N ALA A 132 -3.48 -1.65 -2.66
CA ALA A 132 -2.96 -1.87 -3.99
C ALA A 132 -2.22 -3.22 -4.07
N ALA A 133 -2.27 -3.84 -5.26
CA ALA A 133 -1.60 -5.11 -5.51
C ALA A 133 -0.11 -5.07 -5.14
N GLY A 134 0.39 -6.18 -4.59
CA GLY A 134 1.82 -6.37 -4.28
C GLY A 134 2.29 -5.80 -2.94
N LEU A 135 1.41 -5.27 -2.10
CA LEU A 135 1.72 -4.84 -0.73
C LEU A 135 1.43 -5.98 0.26
N SER A 136 2.41 -6.33 1.10
CA SER A 136 2.30 -7.48 2.03
C SER A 136 2.24 -7.10 3.50
N ASP A 137 2.96 -6.04 3.88
CA ASP A 137 3.09 -5.62 5.26
C ASP A 137 2.47 -4.24 5.41
N TRP A 138 1.81 -3.98 6.53
CA TRP A 138 0.98 -2.81 6.76
C TRP A 138 1.26 -2.18 8.10
N THR A 139 1.28 -0.85 8.12
CA THR A 139 1.40 -0.09 9.36
C THR A 139 0.71 1.26 9.25
N ALA A 140 0.54 1.93 10.40
CA ALA A 140 0.12 3.32 10.45
C ALA A 140 1.30 4.22 10.82
N ALA A 141 1.36 5.36 10.16
CA ALA A 141 2.36 6.41 10.38
C ALA A 141 1.75 7.77 9.99
N PRO A 142 2.41 8.89 10.31
CA PRO A 142 2.02 10.19 9.79
C PRO A 142 1.80 10.16 8.27
N ALA A 143 0.75 10.83 7.81
CA ALA A 143 0.42 10.93 6.39
C ALA A 143 1.48 11.69 5.59
N ASP A 144 2.24 12.55 6.27
CA ASP A 144 3.43 13.21 5.78
C ASP A 144 4.64 12.73 6.63
N PRO A 145 5.49 11.85 6.09
CA PRO A 145 6.63 11.30 6.83
C PRO A 145 7.81 12.28 6.92
N GLY A 146 7.71 13.48 6.34
CA GLY A 146 8.75 14.50 6.35
C GLY A 146 8.99 15.14 4.98
N PRO A 147 9.83 16.19 4.92
CA PRO A 147 10.05 16.94 3.70
C PRO A 147 10.54 16.03 2.57
N ALA A 148 9.79 16.03 1.46
CA ALA A 148 10.21 15.40 0.23
C ALA A 148 11.44 16.15 -0.32
N SER A 149 12.62 15.54 -0.21
CA SER A 149 13.69 15.89 -1.13
C SER A 149 13.28 15.32 -2.48
N THR A 150 12.79 16.17 -3.39
CA THR A 150 12.48 15.78 -4.78
C THR A 150 13.74 15.17 -5.36
N VAL A 151 13.82 13.83 -5.34
CA VAL A 151 14.93 12.96 -5.72
C VAL A 151 16.26 13.72 -5.76
N SER A 152 17.04 13.69 -4.66
CA SER A 152 18.35 14.36 -4.60
C SER A 152 19.12 14.10 -5.90
N PRO A 153 19.28 15.11 -6.79
CA PRO A 153 19.81 14.88 -8.13
C PRO A 153 21.18 14.20 -8.08
N ALA A 154 21.99 14.54 -7.07
CA ALA A 154 23.29 13.91 -6.83
C ALA A 154 23.21 12.41 -6.50
N LEU A 155 22.20 11.95 -5.76
CA LEU A 155 22.02 10.53 -5.46
C LEU A 155 21.56 9.76 -6.69
N LEU A 156 20.61 10.32 -7.44
CA LEU A 156 20.13 9.74 -8.68
C LEU A 156 21.25 9.68 -9.73
N ASP A 157 21.94 10.79 -9.96
CA ASP A 157 23.05 10.87 -10.93
C ASP A 157 24.12 9.83 -10.60
N ALA A 158 24.44 9.65 -9.32
CA ALA A 158 25.42 8.65 -8.92
C ALA A 158 24.97 7.20 -9.19
N LEU A 159 23.68 6.90 -9.09
CA LEU A 159 23.13 5.59 -9.46
C LEU A 159 23.07 5.42 -10.98
N LEU A 160 22.75 6.48 -11.72
CA LEU A 160 22.66 6.46 -13.17
C LEU A 160 24.01 6.54 -13.88
N SER A 161 25.09 6.85 -13.17
CA SER A 161 26.45 6.92 -13.74
C SER A 161 26.99 5.57 -14.21
N PHE A 162 26.46 4.47 -13.66
CA PHE A 162 26.87 3.10 -13.99
C PHE A 162 25.64 2.18 -14.07
N PRO A 163 24.76 2.36 -15.06
CA PRO A 163 23.59 1.50 -15.19
C PRO A 163 24.03 0.08 -15.58
N PRO A 164 23.30 -0.96 -15.16
CA PRO A 164 23.54 -2.32 -15.62
C PRO A 164 23.55 -2.39 -17.16
N SER A 165 24.41 -3.26 -17.71
CA SER A 165 24.51 -3.42 -19.16
C SER A 165 23.17 -3.85 -19.77
N GLY A 166 22.82 -3.27 -20.92
CA GLY A 166 21.56 -3.56 -21.60
C GLY A 166 20.33 -2.90 -20.97
N THR A 167 20.51 -1.93 -20.07
CA THR A 167 19.42 -1.10 -19.55
C THR A 167 18.80 -0.25 -20.65
N VAL A 168 17.48 -0.28 -20.75
CA VAL A 168 16.67 0.50 -21.71
C VAL A 168 15.75 1.51 -21.02
N GLY A 169 15.64 1.46 -19.69
CA GLY A 169 14.82 2.38 -18.91
C GLY A 169 15.00 2.19 -17.42
N TYR A 170 14.45 3.10 -16.62
CA TYR A 170 14.47 3.02 -15.17
C TYR A 170 13.23 3.64 -14.52
N GLU A 171 12.93 3.19 -13.31
CA GLU A 171 11.97 3.78 -12.37
C GLU A 171 12.73 4.12 -11.08
N ALA A 172 12.71 5.39 -10.66
CA ALA A 172 13.43 5.88 -9.49
C ALA A 172 12.47 6.33 -8.38
N PHE A 173 12.80 5.97 -7.15
CA PHE A 173 12.00 6.19 -5.95
C PHE A 173 12.80 7.00 -4.94
N SER A 174 12.16 7.97 -4.29
CA SER A 174 12.72 8.72 -3.17
C SER A 174 12.02 8.30 -1.88
N ALA A 175 12.79 7.98 -0.86
CA ALA A 175 12.28 7.63 0.46
C ALA A 175 13.08 8.31 1.57
N VAL A 176 12.43 8.56 2.70
CA VAL A 176 13.06 9.14 3.89
C VAL A 176 12.88 8.22 5.11
N ALA A 177 13.84 8.26 6.03
CA ALA A 177 13.77 7.58 7.31
C ALA A 177 14.30 8.52 8.42
N GLU A 178 13.88 8.30 9.66
CA GLU A 178 14.52 8.97 10.80
C GLU A 178 15.98 8.49 10.96
N PRO A 179 16.86 9.29 11.60
CA PRO A 179 18.22 8.85 11.89
C PRO A 179 18.25 7.53 12.69
N GLY A 180 18.96 6.53 12.19
CA GLY A 180 19.08 5.21 12.82
C GLY A 180 17.88 4.28 12.59
N SER A 181 16.92 4.67 11.76
CA SER A 181 15.79 3.82 11.37
C SER A 181 16.13 2.94 10.16
N GLU A 182 15.53 1.75 10.11
CA GLU A 182 15.52 0.87 8.94
C GLU A 182 14.24 1.06 8.10
N ASP A 183 13.30 1.89 8.57
CA ASP A 183 11.97 2.08 7.99
C ASP A 183 11.93 3.33 7.11
N PHE A 184 12.00 3.10 5.81
CA PHE A 184 11.95 4.15 4.78
C PHE A 184 10.54 4.35 4.27
N PHE A 185 10.10 5.60 4.14
CA PHE A 185 8.79 5.99 3.65
C PHE A 185 8.92 6.75 2.33
N LEU A 186 8.17 6.35 1.31
CA LEU A 186 8.16 7.03 0.02
C LEU A 186 7.59 8.45 0.15
N VAL A 187 8.29 9.43 -0.42
CA VAL A 187 7.93 10.85 -0.34
C VAL A 187 7.55 11.49 -1.68
N ALA A 188 7.72 10.76 -2.77
CA ALA A 188 7.40 11.23 -4.11
C ALA A 188 6.90 10.09 -4.99
N GLU A 189 6.14 10.45 -6.02
CA GLU A 189 5.80 9.52 -7.09
C GLU A 189 7.07 9.05 -7.82
N PRO A 190 7.09 7.81 -8.35
CA PRO A 190 8.26 7.30 -9.03
C PRO A 190 8.59 8.10 -10.30
N LEU A 191 9.85 8.49 -10.46
CA LEU A 191 10.36 9.09 -11.69
C LEU A 191 10.70 7.98 -12.68
N SER A 192 9.96 7.88 -13.77
CA SER A 192 10.22 6.89 -14.83
C SER A 192 10.84 7.52 -16.07
N ARG A 193 11.84 6.87 -16.67
CA ARG A 193 12.41 7.24 -17.97
C ARG A 193 12.75 6.02 -18.83
N GLY A 194 12.61 6.17 -20.14
CA GLY A 194 12.91 5.11 -21.11
C GLY A 194 11.90 3.96 -21.06
N GLY A 195 12.38 2.76 -21.36
CA GLY A 195 11.63 1.51 -21.28
C GLY A 195 11.16 1.00 -22.65
N CYS A 196 10.29 0.00 -22.62
CA CYS A 196 9.74 -0.64 -23.81
C CYS A 196 8.62 0.24 -24.38
N GLY A 197 8.86 0.89 -25.52
CA GLY A 197 7.92 1.83 -26.12
C GLY A 197 7.68 3.08 -25.28
N GLY A 198 8.65 3.47 -24.44
CA GLY A 198 8.53 4.61 -23.52
C GLY A 198 7.78 4.29 -22.22
N ALA A 199 7.48 3.02 -21.95
CA ALA A 199 6.88 2.56 -20.70
C ALA A 199 7.82 1.58 -19.98
N PHE A 200 7.94 1.75 -18.66
CA PHE A 200 8.63 0.79 -17.81
C PHE A 200 7.77 -0.47 -17.65
N VAL A 201 8.30 -1.64 -17.99
CA VAL A 201 7.60 -2.93 -17.82
C VAL A 201 8.23 -3.70 -16.67
N ARG A 202 7.38 -4.09 -15.72
CA ARG A 202 7.82 -4.76 -14.50
C ARG A 202 8.02 -6.27 -14.71
N GLY A 203 8.96 -6.88 -13.96
CA GLY A 203 9.08 -8.35 -13.85
C GLY A 203 10.50 -8.94 -13.90
N ARG A 204 11.52 -8.18 -14.31
CA ARG A 204 12.95 -8.59 -14.34
C ARG A 204 13.89 -7.41 -14.15
N GLU A 205 13.70 -6.70 -13.06
CA GLU A 205 14.44 -5.48 -12.73
C GLU A 205 15.69 -5.77 -11.91
N ILE A 206 16.72 -4.95 -12.10
CA ILE A 206 17.85 -4.86 -11.16
C ILE A 206 17.63 -3.61 -10.31
N VAL A 207 17.64 -3.77 -8.98
CA VAL A 207 17.46 -2.65 -8.04
C VAL A 207 18.82 -2.20 -7.51
N ALA A 208 19.10 -0.90 -7.58
CA ALA A 208 20.25 -0.27 -6.95
C ALA A 208 19.76 0.83 -6.00
N THR A 209 20.43 0.98 -4.86
CA THR A 209 20.07 1.97 -3.84
C THR A 209 21.27 2.82 -3.44
N LYS A 210 21.01 4.08 -3.09
CA LYS A 210 22.00 4.97 -2.49
C LYS A 210 21.35 5.82 -1.41
N GLU A 211 22.10 6.05 -0.34
CA GLU A 211 21.62 6.73 0.86
C GLU A 211 22.56 7.86 1.26
N VAL A 212 21.99 8.89 1.87
CA VAL A 212 22.74 9.96 2.55
C VAL A 212 22.10 10.21 3.91
N ALA A 213 22.94 10.21 4.95
CA ALA A 213 22.52 10.60 6.29
C ALA A 213 22.68 12.10 6.46
N GLU A 214 21.61 12.74 6.93
CA GLU A 214 21.53 14.15 7.29
C GLU A 214 21.18 14.27 8.78
N PRO A 215 21.42 15.43 9.43
CA PRO A 215 21.11 15.60 10.85
C PRO A 215 19.64 15.34 11.21
N THR A 216 18.73 15.52 10.25
CA THR A 216 17.28 15.40 10.42
C THR A 216 16.69 14.09 9.92
N GLY A 217 17.48 13.23 9.25
CA GLY A 217 16.97 12.00 8.64
C GLY A 217 17.94 11.36 7.66
N ILE A 218 17.51 10.26 7.07
CA ILE A 218 18.23 9.56 6.00
C ILE A 218 17.38 9.68 4.74
N THR A 219 17.98 10.16 3.66
CA THR A 219 17.34 10.13 2.33
C THR A 219 17.90 8.95 1.54
N ARG A 220 17.02 8.12 0.99
CA ARG A 220 17.32 7.00 0.10
C ARG A 220 16.76 7.28 -1.29
N VAL A 221 17.58 7.04 -2.31
CA VAL A 221 17.12 6.89 -3.69
C VAL A 221 17.29 5.43 -4.07
N ALA A 222 16.22 4.81 -4.58
CA ALA A 222 16.24 3.48 -5.18
C ALA A 222 15.95 3.60 -6.68
N VAL A 223 16.71 2.90 -7.52
CA VAL A 223 16.49 2.85 -8.97
C VAL A 223 16.28 1.40 -9.37
N ARG A 224 15.16 1.13 -10.03
CA ARG A 224 14.88 -0.13 -10.72
C ARG A 224 15.26 0.03 -12.18
N PHE A 225 16.21 -0.76 -12.66
CA PHE A 225 16.63 -0.77 -14.05
C PHE A 225 15.89 -1.84 -14.83
N GLN A 226 15.37 -1.46 -15.99
CA GLN A 226 14.77 -2.38 -16.95
C GLN A 226 15.79 -2.76 -18.03
N GLY A 227 16.06 -4.05 -18.16
CA GLY A 227 16.86 -4.59 -19.27
C GLY A 227 16.06 -4.72 -20.57
N GLY A 228 16.70 -4.54 -21.72
CA GLY A 228 16.05 -4.64 -23.04
C GLY A 228 15.50 -6.03 -23.37
N THR A 229 16.03 -7.08 -22.74
CA THR A 229 15.49 -8.45 -22.85
C THR A 229 14.15 -8.63 -22.13
N GLY A 230 13.76 -7.67 -21.28
CA GLY A 230 12.43 -7.60 -20.68
C GLY A 230 11.38 -6.96 -21.60
N CYS A 231 11.77 -6.47 -22.78
CA CYS A 231 10.84 -5.88 -23.74
C CYS A 231 10.20 -6.92 -24.66
N PRO A 232 8.93 -6.70 -25.06
CA PRO A 232 8.34 -7.45 -26.16
C PRO A 232 9.21 -7.35 -27.43
N PRO A 233 9.29 -8.41 -28.26
CA PRO A 233 10.19 -8.47 -29.42
C PRO A 233 10.06 -7.29 -30.40
N ASP A 234 8.85 -6.72 -30.51
CA ASP A 234 8.52 -5.65 -31.45
C ASP A 234 8.37 -4.27 -30.78
N ALA A 235 8.66 -4.16 -29.48
CA ALA A 235 8.57 -2.89 -28.78
C ALA A 235 9.75 -1.98 -29.16
N PRO A 236 9.51 -0.76 -29.65
CA PRO A 236 10.60 0.18 -29.91
C PRO A 236 11.31 0.50 -28.60
N LEU A 237 12.61 0.29 -28.52
CA LEU A 237 13.40 0.65 -27.35
C LEU A 237 13.53 2.16 -27.31
N ALA A 238 13.08 2.79 -26.21
CA ALA A 238 13.41 4.18 -25.98
C ALA A 238 14.90 4.28 -25.62
N PRO A 239 15.65 5.27 -26.15
CA PRO A 239 17.03 5.46 -25.73
C PRO A 239 17.09 5.75 -24.23
N SER A 240 18.00 5.07 -23.53
CA SER A 240 18.39 5.48 -22.18
C SER A 240 18.99 6.90 -22.25
N PRO A 241 18.63 7.82 -21.33
CA PRO A 241 19.22 9.15 -21.28
C PRO A 241 20.73 9.10 -20.97
#